data_AF-A0A8T3WP84-F1
#
_entry.id   AF-A0A8T3WP84-F1
#
_cell.length_a   1.000
_cell.length_b   1.000
_cell.length_c   1.000
_cell.angle_alpha   90.00
_cell.angle_beta   90.00
_cell.angle_gamma   90.00
#
_symmetry.space_group_name_H-M   'P 1'
#
loop_
_entity.id
_entity.type
_entity.pdbx_description
1 polymer ?
#
loop_
_entity_poly.entity_id
_entity_poly.type
_entity_poly.pdbx_seq_one_letter_code
_entity_poly.pdbx_strand_id
1 'polypeptide(L)'
;MTIDKSLLGAVRHYLMGEVTIARNAHAQMQHSGETINDNFVEGKTYATTIDNAKNKLLECCKAMKQNPVEFAHKKNYHLKPEDESFLSDLLRRAQDSDWRNPKQVDGIKSAIDKYAPYGGFKSDSNGTNKD
;
A
#
# COMPACT_ATOMS: atom_id res chain seq x y z
N MET A 1 -12.15 24.39 -3.37
CA MET A 1 -10.79 23.91 -3.09
C MET A 1 -10.75 22.44 -3.46
N THR A 2 -10.22 22.08 -4.64
CA THR A 2 -10.23 20.70 -5.14
C THR A 2 -9.31 19.88 -4.24
N ILE A 3 -9.87 18.90 -3.52
CA ILE A 3 -9.07 17.95 -2.76
C ILE A 3 -8.18 17.23 -3.79
N ASP A 4 -6.87 17.39 -3.69
CA ASP A 4 -5.91 16.69 -4.54
C ASP A 4 -5.92 15.21 -4.12
N LYS A 5 -6.71 14.42 -4.85
CA LYS A 5 -7.00 13.01 -4.55
C LYS A 5 -5.93 12.06 -5.16
N SER A 6 -4.97 12.62 -5.91
CA SER A 6 -3.97 11.91 -6.70
C SER A 6 -3.05 11.03 -5.86
N LEU A 7 -2.57 11.54 -4.71
CA LEU A 7 -1.69 10.77 -3.82
C LEU A 7 -2.43 9.63 -3.12
N LEU A 8 -3.70 9.82 -2.76
CA LEU A 8 -4.52 8.74 -2.18
C LEU A 8 -4.64 7.57 -3.19
N GLY A 9 -4.81 7.89 -4.47
CA GLY A 9 -4.83 6.93 -5.57
C GLY A 9 -3.49 6.19 -5.70
N ALA A 10 -2.39 6.92 -5.68
CA ALA A 10 -1.05 6.35 -5.74
C ALA A 10 -0.75 5.44 -4.53
N VAL A 11 -1.10 5.88 -3.31
CA VAL A 11 -0.94 5.07 -2.09
C VAL A 11 -1.73 3.77 -2.18
N ARG A 12 -2.96 3.80 -2.71
CA ARG A 12 -3.74 2.57 -2.95
C ARG A 12 -3.10 1.69 -4.01
N HIS A 13 -2.73 2.25 -5.15
CA HIS A 13 -2.21 1.45 -6.26
C HIS A 13 -0.87 0.80 -5.90
N TYR A 14 0.10 1.60 -5.45
CA TYR A 14 1.47 1.15 -5.25
C TYR A 14 1.74 0.60 -3.84
N LEU A 15 1.12 1.12 -2.78
CA LEU A 15 1.43 0.65 -1.41
C LEU A 15 0.46 -0.44 -0.96
N MET A 16 -0.86 -0.26 -1.17
CA MET A 16 -1.82 -1.33 -0.88
C MET A 16 -1.67 -2.53 -1.82
N GLY A 17 -1.23 -2.31 -3.07
CA GLY A 17 -0.94 -3.38 -4.02
C GLY A 17 0.05 -4.40 -3.44
N GLU A 18 1.19 -3.92 -2.93
CA GLU A 18 2.22 -4.79 -2.33
C GLU A 18 1.75 -5.48 -1.05
N VAL A 19 1.01 -4.76 -0.18
CA VAL A 19 0.39 -5.37 1.00
C VAL A 19 -0.58 -6.48 0.59
N THR A 20 -1.33 -6.31 -0.49
CA THR A 20 -2.27 -7.31 -1.01
C THR A 20 -1.54 -8.54 -1.52
N ILE A 21 -0.41 -8.37 -2.22
CA ILE A 21 0.44 -9.48 -2.68
C ILE A 21 0.93 -10.31 -1.48
N ALA A 22 1.49 -9.66 -0.45
CA ALA A 22 1.95 -10.35 0.75
C ALA A 22 0.82 -11.10 1.47
N ARG A 23 -0.37 -10.50 1.58
CA ARG A 23 -1.54 -11.15 2.19
C ARG A 23 -2.05 -12.34 1.38
N ASN A 24 -2.02 -12.24 0.05
CA ASN A 24 -2.41 -13.35 -0.81
C ASN A 24 -1.44 -14.54 -0.67
N ALA A 25 -0.14 -14.28 -0.52
CA ALA A 25 0.83 -15.34 -0.19
C ALA A 25 0.49 -16.03 1.13
N HIS A 26 0.20 -15.26 2.19
CA HIS A 26 -0.25 -15.83 3.48
C HIS A 26 -1.54 -16.64 3.38
N ALA A 27 -2.52 -16.14 2.63
CA ALA A 27 -3.79 -16.85 2.43
C ALA A 27 -3.57 -18.17 1.68
N GLN A 28 -2.73 -18.17 0.64
CA GLN A 28 -2.40 -19.39 -0.10
C GLN A 28 -1.70 -20.42 0.79
N MET A 29 -0.72 -20.01 1.60
CA MET A 29 -0.07 -20.90 2.59
C MET A 29 -1.09 -21.53 3.55
N GLN A 30 -2.05 -20.74 4.06
CA GLN A 30 -3.09 -21.26 4.95
C GLN A 30 -4.03 -22.24 4.26
N HIS A 31 -4.31 -22.04 2.98
CA HIS A 31 -5.19 -22.91 2.19
C HIS A 31 -4.50 -24.19 1.72
N SER A 32 -3.22 -24.15 1.33
CA SER A 32 -2.47 -25.32 0.86
C SER A 32 -1.89 -26.16 1.99
N GLY A 33 -1.73 -25.58 3.19
CA GLY A 33 -1.01 -26.22 4.30
C GLY A 33 0.51 -26.26 4.11
N GLU A 34 1.01 -25.59 3.08
CA GLU A 34 2.44 -25.47 2.77
C GLU A 34 3.13 -24.49 3.71
N THR A 35 4.43 -24.67 3.87
CA THR A 35 5.28 -23.81 4.68
C THR A 35 5.72 -22.59 3.89
N ILE A 36 6.16 -21.55 4.61
CA ILE A 36 6.60 -20.29 3.99
C ILE A 36 7.80 -20.44 3.04
N ASN A 37 8.58 -21.51 3.19
CA ASN A 37 9.77 -21.79 2.39
C ASN A 37 9.50 -22.79 1.26
N ASP A 38 8.27 -23.27 1.12
CA ASP A 38 7.93 -24.18 0.03
C ASP A 38 7.91 -23.41 -1.29
N ASN A 39 8.38 -24.06 -2.36
CA ASN A 39 8.38 -23.48 -3.69
C ASN A 39 6.97 -23.54 -4.28
N PHE A 40 6.47 -22.40 -4.75
CA PHE A 40 5.26 -22.28 -5.55
C PHE A 40 5.60 -21.72 -6.94
N VAL A 41 4.59 -21.38 -7.75
CA VAL A 41 4.65 -20.91 -9.15
C VAL A 41 6.01 -20.30 -9.55
N GLU A 42 6.61 -20.84 -10.63
CA GLU A 42 7.94 -20.46 -11.15
C GLU A 42 9.12 -20.70 -10.20
N GLY A 43 8.99 -21.59 -9.22
CA GLY A 43 10.08 -21.96 -8.31
C GLY A 43 10.44 -20.87 -7.30
N LYS A 44 9.51 -19.94 -7.05
CA LYS A 44 9.65 -18.90 -6.01
C LYS A 44 9.01 -19.40 -4.72
N THR A 45 9.58 -19.03 -3.57
CA THR A 45 8.97 -19.34 -2.27
C THR A 45 8.01 -18.24 -1.82
N TYR A 46 7.05 -18.59 -0.95
CA TYR A 46 6.16 -17.60 -0.33
C TYR A 46 6.96 -16.53 0.41
N ALA A 47 8.03 -16.91 1.11
CA ALA A 47 9.00 -16.00 1.73
C ALA A 47 9.56 -15.00 0.72
N THR A 48 10.02 -15.45 -0.45
CA THR A 48 10.59 -14.57 -1.49
C THR A 48 9.57 -13.56 -2.00
N THR A 49 8.31 -13.99 -2.17
CA THR A 49 7.22 -13.11 -2.63
C THR A 49 6.86 -12.06 -1.59
N ILE A 50 6.80 -12.46 -0.32
CA ILE A 50 6.57 -11.55 0.81
C ILE A 50 7.71 -10.54 0.96
N ASP A 51 8.97 -11.00 0.86
CA ASP A 51 10.16 -10.15 0.99
C ASP A 51 10.25 -9.16 -0.19
N ASN A 52 9.92 -9.59 -1.41
CA ASN A 52 9.84 -8.72 -2.58
C ASN A 52 8.75 -7.65 -2.43
N ALA A 53 7.57 -8.02 -1.97
CA ALA A 53 6.48 -7.07 -1.72
C ALA A 53 6.88 -6.04 -0.63
N LYS A 54 7.56 -6.49 0.43
CA LYS A 54 8.12 -5.58 1.45
C LYS A 54 9.07 -4.58 0.81
N ASN A 55 10.07 -5.06 0.08
CA ASN A 55 11.08 -4.20 -0.54
C ASN A 55 10.44 -3.20 -1.51
N LYS A 56 9.48 -3.66 -2.33
CA LYS A 56 8.79 -2.79 -3.29
C LYS A 56 7.95 -1.72 -2.61
N LEU A 57 7.25 -2.04 -1.52
CA LEU A 57 6.54 -1.04 -0.73
C LEU A 57 7.49 0.01 -0.17
N LEU A 58 8.62 -0.41 0.40
CA LEU A 58 9.62 0.49 0.96
C LEU A 58 10.21 1.42 -0.11
N GLU A 59 10.53 0.89 -1.29
CA GLU A 59 10.98 1.66 -2.45
C GLU A 59 9.94 2.69 -2.89
N CYS A 60 8.69 2.25 -3.12
CA CYS A 60 7.61 3.14 -3.54
C CYS A 60 7.33 4.22 -2.51
N CYS A 61 7.36 3.90 -1.21
CA CYS A 61 7.13 4.88 -0.16
C CYS A 61 8.24 5.95 -0.12
N LYS A 62 9.52 5.56 -0.28
CA LYS A 62 10.64 6.50 -0.40
C LYS A 62 10.54 7.34 -1.67
N ALA A 63 10.20 6.73 -2.80
CA ALA A 63 10.05 7.41 -4.08
C ALA A 63 8.93 8.45 -4.04
N MET A 64 7.77 8.11 -3.44
CA MET A 64 6.67 9.06 -3.24
C MET A 64 7.10 10.25 -2.38
N LYS A 65 7.96 10.06 -1.38
CA LYS A 65 8.51 11.17 -0.57
C LYS A 65 9.48 12.05 -1.35
N GLN A 66 10.36 11.45 -2.14
CA GLN A 66 11.42 12.16 -2.85
C GLN A 66 10.91 12.86 -4.12
N ASN A 67 10.02 12.21 -4.86
CA ASN A 67 9.50 12.69 -6.13
C ASN A 67 7.99 12.41 -6.26
N PRO A 68 7.13 13.10 -5.49
CA PRO A 68 5.69 12.86 -5.50
C PRO A 68 5.02 13.21 -6.84
N VAL A 69 5.68 14.01 -7.68
CA VAL A 69 5.17 14.43 -8.99
C VAL A 69 5.01 13.25 -9.95
N GLU A 70 5.91 12.26 -9.89
CA GLU A 70 5.82 11.04 -10.70
C GLU A 70 4.55 10.23 -10.42
N PHE A 71 4.05 10.30 -9.17
CA PHE A 71 2.89 9.54 -8.71
C PHE A 71 1.59 10.33 -8.81
N ALA A 72 1.64 11.64 -8.58
CA ALA A 72 0.47 12.50 -8.62
C ALA A 72 0.12 12.98 -10.04
N HIS A 73 0.99 12.75 -11.03
CA HIS A 73 0.85 13.20 -12.43
C HIS A 73 0.54 14.71 -12.55
N LYS A 74 1.09 15.52 -11.65
CA LYS A 74 0.87 16.97 -11.58
C LYS A 74 2.20 17.69 -11.39
N LYS A 75 2.61 18.47 -12.40
CA LYS A 75 3.96 19.06 -12.56
C LYS A 75 4.48 19.87 -11.36
N ASN A 76 3.60 20.43 -10.54
CA ASN A 76 3.95 21.25 -9.36
C ASN A 76 3.33 20.70 -8.08
N TYR A 77 3.13 19.38 -8.00
CA TYR A 77 2.60 18.76 -6.81
C TYR A 77 3.67 18.71 -5.72
N HIS A 78 3.30 19.20 -4.54
CA HIS A 78 4.10 19.08 -3.32
C HIS A 78 3.31 18.25 -2.33
N LEU A 79 4.00 17.38 -1.58
CA LEU A 79 3.39 16.67 -0.47
C LEU A 79 2.87 17.66 0.55
N LYS A 80 1.66 17.43 1.04
CA LYS A 80 1.18 18.12 2.23
C LYS A 80 1.89 17.56 3.46
N PRO A 81 1.99 18.32 4.55
CA PRO A 81 2.58 17.83 5.80
C PRO A 81 1.92 16.54 6.31
N GLU A 82 0.60 16.40 6.16
CA GLU A 82 -0.15 15.20 6.54
C GLU A 82 0.24 13.96 5.73
N ASP A 83 0.48 14.15 4.42
CA ASP A 83 0.88 13.11 3.49
C ASP A 83 2.31 12.65 3.78
N GLU A 84 3.21 13.61 4.03
CA GLU A 84 4.59 13.34 4.38
C GLU A 84 4.72 12.61 5.73
N SER A 85 3.95 13.04 6.74
CA SER A 85 3.90 12.36 8.05
C SER A 85 3.41 10.93 7.89
N PHE A 86 2.31 10.73 7.15
CA PHE A 86 1.78 9.39 6.88
C PHE A 86 2.80 8.50 6.17
N LEU A 87 3.43 8.97 5.10
CA LEU A 87 4.44 8.19 4.36
C LEU A 87 5.65 7.85 5.25
N SER A 88 6.07 8.77 6.13
CA SER A 88 7.16 8.53 7.08
C SER A 88 6.81 7.46 8.11
N ASP A 89 5.61 7.54 8.69
CA ASP A 89 5.12 6.57 9.66
C ASP A 89 4.89 5.20 9.04
N LEU A 90 4.34 5.16 7.81
CA LEU A 90 4.12 3.92 7.07
C LEU A 90 5.45 3.27 6.71
N LEU A 91 6.44 4.05 6.22
CA LEU A 91 7.78 3.57 5.91
C LEU A 91 8.40 2.90 7.13
N ARG A 92 8.44 3.61 8.27
CA ARG A 92 9.00 3.08 9.52
C ARG A 92 8.27 1.81 9.97
N ARG A 93 6.92 1.85 10.00
CA ARG A 93 6.10 0.69 10.36
C ARG A 93 6.40 -0.52 9.48
N ALA A 94 6.49 -0.32 8.17
CA ALA A 94 6.77 -1.40 7.22
C ALA A 94 8.20 -1.96 7.38
N GLN A 95 9.18 -1.13 7.71
CA GLN A 95 10.56 -1.56 7.99
C GLN A 95 10.61 -2.43 9.24
N ASP A 96 10.01 -1.95 10.34
CA ASP A 96 10.02 -2.58 11.66
C ASP A 96 9.17 -3.86 11.72
N SER A 97 8.20 -4.01 10.81
CA SER A 97 7.32 -5.17 10.77
C SER A 97 8.02 -6.40 10.18
N ASP A 98 7.78 -7.55 10.80
CA ASP A 98 7.97 -8.87 10.22
C ASP A 98 6.79 -9.19 9.29
N TRP A 99 7.05 -9.10 7.98
CA TRP A 99 6.04 -9.35 6.97
C TRP A 99 5.69 -10.84 6.81
N ARG A 100 6.49 -11.74 7.40
CA ARG A 100 6.16 -13.16 7.49
C ARG A 100 5.10 -13.44 8.57
N ASN A 101 4.79 -12.45 9.39
CA ASN A 101 3.66 -12.48 10.30
C ASN A 101 2.43 -11.79 9.69
N PRO A 102 1.36 -12.52 9.32
CA PRO A 102 0.20 -11.94 8.64
C PRO A 102 -0.49 -10.83 9.47
N LYS A 103 -0.48 -10.92 10.80
CA LYS A 103 -1.09 -9.89 11.66
C LYS A 103 -0.36 -8.56 11.57
N GLN A 104 0.96 -8.57 11.37
CA GLN A 104 1.73 -7.33 11.21
C GLN A 104 1.48 -6.71 9.84
N VAL A 105 1.35 -7.53 8.79
CA VAL A 105 0.94 -7.08 7.45
C VAL A 105 -0.46 -6.46 7.49
N ASP A 106 -1.41 -7.06 8.21
CA ASP A 106 -2.75 -6.48 8.43
C ASP A 106 -2.70 -5.13 9.17
N GLY A 107 -1.71 -4.93 10.06
CA GLY A 107 -1.45 -3.65 10.72
C GLY A 107 -0.95 -2.56 9.77
N ILE A 108 -0.23 -2.92 8.71
CA ILE A 108 0.18 -2.01 7.62
C ILE A 108 -1.04 -1.70 6.73
N LYS A 109 -1.79 -2.74 6.34
CA LYS A 109 -3.05 -2.62 5.59
C LYS A 109 -3.99 -1.61 6.25
N SER A 110 -4.23 -1.77 7.55
CA SER A 110 -5.14 -0.93 8.32
C SER A 110 -4.70 0.53 8.34
N ALA A 111 -3.39 0.79 8.39
CA ALA A 111 -2.85 2.16 8.31
C ALA A 111 -3.14 2.79 6.94
N ILE A 112 -2.94 2.04 5.85
CA ILE A 112 -3.25 2.50 4.49
C ILE A 112 -4.76 2.69 4.30
N ASP A 113 -5.59 1.77 4.78
CA ASP A 113 -7.05 1.89 4.70
C ASP A 113 -7.56 3.14 5.43
N LYS A 114 -6.99 3.47 6.60
CA LYS A 114 -7.37 4.65 7.37
C LYS A 114 -7.05 5.95 6.63
N TYR A 115 -5.88 6.00 5.97
CA TYR A 115 -5.41 7.20 5.28
C TYR A 115 -6.03 7.35 3.87
N ALA A 116 -6.10 6.26 3.10
CA ALA A 116 -6.58 6.26 1.72
C ALA A 116 -7.74 5.29 1.49
N PRO A 117 -8.89 5.40 2.19
CA PRO A 117 -9.96 4.40 2.19
C PRO A 117 -10.55 4.09 0.80
N TYR A 118 -10.55 5.05 -0.13
CA TYR A 118 -11.12 4.87 -1.48
C TYR A 118 -10.17 5.32 -2.60
N GLY A 119 -8.87 5.45 -2.32
CA GLY A 119 -7.90 5.88 -3.33
C GLY A 119 -8.15 7.27 -3.90
N GLY A 120 -8.81 8.14 -3.12
CA GLY A 120 -9.19 9.44 -3.64
C GLY A 120 -10.37 9.39 -4.64
N PHE A 121 -11.16 8.33 -4.67
CA PHE A 121 -12.46 8.33 -5.34
C PHE A 121 -13.56 8.42 -4.31
N LYS A 122 -13.64 9.53 -3.55
CA LYS A 122 -14.97 9.95 -3.10
C LYS A 122 -15.65 10.50 -4.35
N SER A 123 -16.53 9.70 -4.97
CA SER A 123 -17.63 10.26 -5.74
C SER A 123 -18.25 11.34 -4.86
N ASP A 124 -18.38 12.55 -5.38
CA ASP A 124 -19.23 13.55 -4.76
C ASP A 124 -20.66 13.03 -4.91
N SER A 125 -21.06 12.08 -4.07
CA SER A 125 -22.44 11.65 -3.87
C SER A 125 -23.14 12.72 -3.06
N ASN A 126 -23.16 13.92 -3.62
CA ASN A 126 -24.10 14.98 -3.28
C ASN A 126 -24.73 15.46 -4.60
N GLY A 127 -25.19 14.49 -5.39
CA GLY A 127 -26.17 14.70 -6.45
C GLY A 127 -27.55 14.71 -5.78
N THR A 128 -28.03 15.92 -5.53
CA THR A 128 -29.39 16.27 -5.17
C THR A 128 -30.39 15.47 -6.02
N ASN A 129 -30.97 14.41 -5.47
CA ASN A 129 -32.25 13.90 -5.96
C ASN A 129 -33.36 14.64 -5.21
N LYS A 130 -33.67 15.84 -5.72
CA LYS A 130 -34.97 16.47 -5.64
C LYS A 130 -35.22 17.04 -7.02
N ASP A 131 -35.93 16.29 -7.85
CA ASP A 131 -37.20 16.69 -8.47
C ASP A 131 -37.74 15.53 -9.32
#